data_AF-A0A9E3K0I5-F1
#
_entry.id   AF-A0A9E3K0I5-F1
#
_cell.length_a   1.000
_cell.length_b   1.000
_cell.length_c   1.000
_cell.angle_alpha   90.00
_cell.angle_beta   90.00
_cell.angle_gamma   90.00
#
_symmetry.space_group_name_H-M   'P 1'
#
loop_
_entity.id
_entity.type
_entity.pdbx_description
1 polymer ?
#
loop_
_entity_poly.entity_id
_entity_poly.type
_entity_poly.pdbx_seq_one_letter_code
_entity_poly.pdbx_strand_id
1 'polypeptide(L)'
;GFSEPVVVMNEKREDMFEASNTYKITGTNKYLTLIEAMGTSGRYFRAWTADRLDGTWQPVPGARMNMFAGAENVKFNGRTWSEGVSHGEMIRDGFDQTLSIDPCQPLRFLYQGAALEKGRKYDYIEVPYRLGVITATAPNAISALCSK
;
A
#
# COMPACT_ATOMS: atom_id res chain seq x y z
N GLY A 1 14.84 22.25 -10.78
CA GLY A 1 13.38 22.29 -10.98
C GLY A 1 12.89 20.90 -11.34
N PHE A 2 11.58 20.71 -11.44
CA PHE A 2 10.96 19.47 -11.92
C PHE A 2 10.71 19.55 -13.43
N SER A 3 10.84 18.43 -14.14
CA SER A 3 10.45 18.31 -15.55
C SER A 3 8.92 18.22 -15.70
N GLU A 4 8.44 18.31 -16.93
CA GLU A 4 7.04 17.99 -17.25
C GLU A 4 6.69 16.57 -16.78
N PRO A 5 5.56 16.35 -16.09
CA PRO A 5 5.12 15.02 -15.69
C PRO A 5 4.82 14.12 -16.89
N VAL A 6 5.05 12.82 -16.72
CA VAL A 6 4.69 11.79 -17.70
C VAL A 6 3.83 10.72 -17.04
N VAL A 7 2.96 10.09 -17.81
CA VAL A 7 2.14 8.97 -17.34
C VAL A 7 3.02 7.71 -17.28
N VAL A 8 3.28 7.22 -16.06
CA VAL A 8 4.16 6.05 -15.83
C VAL A 8 3.39 4.73 -15.71
N MET A 9 2.10 4.79 -15.36
CA MET A 9 1.18 3.66 -15.28
C MET A 9 -0.25 4.15 -15.59
N ASN A 10 -1.08 3.28 -16.15
CA ASN A 10 -2.48 3.58 -16.45
C ASN A 10 -3.34 2.32 -16.29
N GLU A 11 -4.40 2.43 -15.51
CA GLU A 11 -5.38 1.38 -15.21
C GLU A 11 -6.76 2.02 -15.13
N LYS A 12 -7.81 1.24 -14.88
CA LYS A 12 -9.11 1.80 -14.50
C LYS A 12 -8.99 2.60 -13.20
N ARG A 13 -9.83 3.63 -13.06
CA ARG A 13 -9.84 4.50 -11.85
C ARG A 13 -10.01 3.70 -10.57
N GLU A 14 -10.83 2.66 -10.59
CA GLU A 14 -11.08 1.79 -9.43
C GLU A 14 -9.87 0.91 -9.11
N ASP A 15 -9.07 0.58 -10.11
CA ASP A 15 -7.90 -0.29 -9.98
C ASP A 15 -6.61 0.50 -9.68
N MET A 16 -6.59 1.81 -9.92
CA MET A 16 -5.49 2.72 -9.60
C MET A 16 -6.06 4.12 -9.38
N PHE A 17 -6.34 4.44 -8.11
CA PHE A 17 -7.10 5.63 -7.76
C PHE A 17 -6.21 6.79 -7.31
N GLU A 18 -5.55 6.66 -6.17
CA GLU A 18 -4.81 7.75 -5.51
C GLU A 18 -3.79 7.24 -4.48
N ALA A 19 -3.25 8.14 -3.64
CA ALA A 19 -2.42 7.83 -2.48
C ALA A 19 -1.18 6.97 -2.77
N SER A 20 -0.43 7.30 -3.82
CA SER A 20 0.76 6.54 -4.16
C SER A 20 1.91 6.76 -3.16
N ASN A 21 2.63 5.69 -2.82
CA ASN A 21 3.89 5.76 -2.09
C ASN A 21 4.95 4.93 -2.80
N THR A 22 6.17 5.46 -2.96
CA THR A 22 7.27 4.75 -3.61
C THR A 22 8.48 4.67 -2.68
N TYR A 23 8.99 3.46 -2.48
CA TYR A 23 10.05 3.13 -1.53
C TYR A 23 11.23 2.46 -2.20
N LYS A 24 12.44 2.74 -1.70
CA LYS A 24 13.63 1.95 -2.00
C LYS A 24 13.63 0.68 -1.16
N ILE A 25 13.87 -0.48 -1.76
CA ILE A 25 14.04 -1.73 -1.01
C ILE A 25 15.52 -1.88 -0.66
N THR A 26 15.87 -1.75 0.62
CA THR A 26 17.25 -1.82 1.14
C THR A 26 17.93 -3.12 0.70
N GLY A 27 19.23 -3.05 0.37
CA GLY A 27 20.02 -4.20 -0.07
C GLY A 27 19.74 -4.66 -1.51
N THR A 28 18.84 -3.99 -2.24
CA THR A 28 18.50 -4.36 -3.62
C THR A 28 18.62 -3.17 -4.57
N ASN A 29 18.58 -3.45 -5.87
CA ASN A 29 18.39 -2.44 -6.92
C ASN A 29 16.90 -2.26 -7.29
N LYS A 30 15.97 -2.52 -6.36
CA LYS A 30 14.53 -2.45 -6.62
C LYS A 30 13.83 -1.37 -5.83
N TYR A 31 12.69 -0.95 -6.34
CA TYR A 31 11.73 -0.05 -5.71
C TYR A 31 10.38 -0.75 -5.60
N LEU A 32 9.62 -0.40 -4.57
CA LEU A 32 8.22 -0.79 -4.37
C LEU A 32 7.36 0.46 -4.52
N THR A 33 6.29 0.42 -5.31
CA THR A 33 5.24 1.44 -5.27
C THR A 33 3.93 0.81 -4.84
N LEU A 34 3.22 1.49 -3.95
CA LEU A 34 1.90 1.16 -3.46
C LEU A 34 0.94 2.22 -4.00
N ILE A 35 -0.21 1.81 -4.54
CA ILE A 35 -1.26 2.73 -4.99
C ILE A 35 -2.61 2.25 -4.48
N GLU A 36 -3.41 3.17 -3.94
CA GLU A 36 -4.74 2.87 -3.43
C GLU A 36 -5.71 2.59 -4.59
N ALA A 37 -6.57 1.61 -4.37
CA ALA A 37 -7.62 1.15 -5.26
C ALA A 37 -8.95 1.04 -4.49
N MET A 38 -10.04 0.94 -5.23
CA MET A 38 -11.40 0.87 -4.74
C MET A 38 -12.04 -0.46 -5.14
N GLY A 39 -12.52 -1.22 -4.15
CA GLY A 39 -13.15 -2.51 -4.37
C GLY A 39 -14.53 -2.60 -3.71
N THR A 40 -15.19 -3.74 -3.92
CA THR A 40 -16.48 -4.05 -3.28
C THR A 40 -16.38 -4.19 -1.77
N SER A 41 -15.18 -4.48 -1.25
CA SER A 41 -14.87 -4.57 0.18
C SER A 41 -14.03 -3.38 0.62
N GLY A 42 -14.39 -2.17 0.18
CA GLY A 42 -13.72 -0.93 0.57
C GLY A 42 -12.42 -0.63 -0.18
N ARG A 43 -11.61 0.25 0.42
CA ARG A 43 -10.30 0.68 -0.10
C ARG A 43 -9.23 -0.39 0.16
N TYR A 44 -8.28 -0.52 -0.75
CA TYR A 44 -7.14 -1.42 -0.60
C TYR A 44 -5.93 -0.90 -1.36
N PHE A 45 -4.74 -1.36 -1.00
CA PHE A 45 -3.51 -1.05 -1.75
C PHE A 45 -3.14 -2.17 -2.70
N ARG A 46 -2.70 -1.78 -3.89
CA ARG A 46 -2.02 -2.64 -4.86
C ARG A 46 -0.52 -2.33 -4.88
N ALA A 47 0.31 -3.31 -5.20
CA ALA A 47 1.78 -3.17 -5.19
C ALA A 47 2.41 -3.49 -6.53
N TRP A 48 3.41 -2.70 -6.92
CA TRP A 48 4.28 -2.94 -8.07
C TRP A 48 5.75 -2.74 -7.69
N THR A 49 6.65 -3.38 -8.43
CA THR A 49 8.09 -3.18 -8.30
C THR A 49 8.72 -2.75 -9.61
N ALA A 50 9.81 -2.00 -9.53
CA ALA A 50 10.63 -1.63 -10.68
C ALA A 50 12.11 -1.63 -10.27
N ASP A 51 13.00 -1.83 -11.24
CA ASP A 51 14.45 -1.74 -11.02
C ASP A 51 14.97 -0.28 -10.99
N ARG A 52 14.14 0.66 -11.46
CA ARG A 52 14.44 2.10 -11.52
C ARG A 52 13.16 2.92 -11.33
N LEU A 53 13.28 4.14 -10.81
CA LEU A 53 12.16 5.07 -10.63
C LEU A 53 11.50 5.50 -11.95
N ASP A 54 12.29 5.57 -13.02
CA ASP A 54 11.89 5.90 -14.39
C ASP A 54 11.63 4.66 -15.26
N GLY A 55 11.64 3.46 -14.66
CA GLY A 55 11.47 2.18 -15.34
C GLY A 55 10.01 1.72 -15.44
N THR A 56 9.84 0.52 -15.98
CA THR A 56 8.53 -0.14 -16.06
C THR A 56 8.16 -0.79 -14.73
N TRP A 57 6.98 -0.45 -14.22
CA TRP A 57 6.42 -1.03 -12.99
C TRP A 57 5.72 -2.36 -13.27
N GLN A 58 6.14 -3.40 -12.55
CA GLN A 58 5.60 -4.76 -12.68
C GLN A 58 4.79 -5.13 -11.43
N PRO A 59 3.59 -5.70 -11.57
CA PRO A 59 2.76 -6.05 -10.42
C PRO A 59 3.48 -7.06 -9.51
N VAL A 60 3.40 -6.85 -8.19
CA VAL A 60 3.93 -7.79 -7.21
C VAL A 60 3.10 -9.09 -7.26
N PRO A 61 3.72 -10.27 -7.43
CA PRO A 61 3.00 -11.53 -7.56
C PRO A 61 2.49 -12.05 -6.21
N GLY A 62 1.59 -13.03 -6.27
CA GLY A 62 1.16 -13.82 -5.10
C GLY A 62 -0.25 -13.52 -4.58
N ALA A 63 -0.84 -12.38 -4.94
CA ALA A 63 -2.22 -12.02 -4.58
C ALA A 63 -3.03 -11.59 -5.81
N ARG A 64 -4.35 -11.82 -5.76
CA ARG A 64 -5.30 -11.31 -6.75
C ARG A 64 -5.19 -9.78 -6.83
N MET A 65 -5.20 -9.23 -8.04
CA MET A 65 -5.01 -7.79 -8.28
C MET A 65 -3.77 -7.20 -7.60
N ASN A 66 -2.70 -7.99 -7.42
CA ASN A 66 -1.46 -7.57 -6.76
C ASN A 66 -1.72 -6.84 -5.43
N MET A 67 -2.72 -7.30 -4.66
CA MET A 67 -3.15 -6.69 -3.41
C MET A 67 -2.01 -6.76 -2.37
N PHE A 68 -1.64 -5.59 -1.85
CA PHE A 68 -0.72 -5.42 -0.74
C PHE A 68 -1.47 -5.53 0.60
N ALA A 69 -2.49 -4.69 0.80
CA ALA A 69 -3.26 -4.65 2.04
C ALA A 69 -4.72 -4.25 1.76
N GLY A 70 -5.66 -5.03 2.28
CA GLY A 70 -7.09 -4.78 2.17
C GLY A 70 -7.89 -5.72 3.07
N ALA A 71 -9.23 -5.65 2.99
CA ALA A 71 -10.12 -6.47 3.81
C ALA A 71 -9.88 -7.98 3.68
N GLU A 72 -9.37 -8.44 2.54
CA GLU A 72 -9.14 -9.86 2.26
C GLU A 72 -7.94 -10.44 3.02
N ASN A 73 -6.94 -9.61 3.37
CA ASN A 73 -5.68 -10.10 3.95
C ASN A 73 -5.30 -9.43 5.28
N VAL A 74 -6.00 -8.36 5.70
CA VAL A 74 -5.83 -7.74 7.03
C VAL A 74 -6.68 -8.48 8.06
N LYS A 75 -6.04 -8.87 9.16
CA LYS A 75 -6.68 -9.50 10.31
C LYS A 75 -6.65 -8.57 11.51
N PHE A 76 -7.76 -8.49 12.23
CA PHE A 76 -7.89 -7.68 13.44
C PHE A 76 -7.84 -8.60 14.67
N ASN A 77 -7.05 -8.22 15.67
CA ASN A 77 -7.14 -8.86 16.98
C ASN A 77 -8.33 -8.23 17.74
N GLY A 78 -9.51 -8.83 17.57
CA GLY A 78 -10.76 -8.32 18.11
C GLY A 78 -11.72 -7.84 17.02
N ARG A 79 -12.48 -6.78 17.31
CA ARG A 79 -13.50 -6.27 16.39
C ARG A 79 -12.86 -5.66 15.14
N THR A 80 -13.31 -6.11 13.97
CA THR A 80 -13.06 -5.41 12.70
C THR A 80 -13.66 -4.01 12.78
N TRP A 81 -12.81 -3.00 12.65
CA TRP A 81 -13.21 -1.59 12.74
C TRP A 81 -13.05 -0.82 11.43
N SER A 82 -12.46 -1.42 10.41
CA SER A 82 -12.32 -0.80 9.08
C SER A 82 -12.79 -1.76 8.01
N GLU A 83 -13.58 -1.26 7.05
CA GLU A 83 -13.99 -2.05 5.88
C GLU A 83 -12.85 -2.25 4.88
N GLY A 84 -11.70 -1.57 5.05
CA GLY A 84 -10.53 -1.74 4.18
C GLY A 84 -9.29 -1.02 4.71
N VAL A 85 -8.32 -0.79 3.83
CA VAL A 85 -7.09 -0.04 4.08
C VAL A 85 -7.02 1.10 3.07
N SER A 86 -7.29 2.33 3.52
CA SER A 86 -7.16 3.55 2.71
C SER A 86 -5.82 4.23 3.02
N HIS A 87 -5.55 5.39 2.40
CA HIS A 87 -4.34 6.18 2.49
C HIS A 87 -3.48 5.92 3.73
N GLY A 88 -2.22 5.54 3.49
CA GLY A 88 -1.25 5.28 4.54
C GLY A 88 0.18 5.51 4.09
N GLU A 89 1.11 5.13 4.95
CA GLU A 89 2.54 5.16 4.68
C GLU A 89 3.26 4.02 5.43
N MET A 90 4.31 3.48 4.83
CA MET A 90 5.15 2.49 5.48
C MET A 90 5.94 3.14 6.61
N ILE A 91 6.07 2.43 7.74
CA ILE A 91 7.09 2.75 8.73
C ILE A 91 8.46 2.43 8.12
N ARG A 92 9.18 3.49 7.75
CA ARG A 92 10.45 3.42 6.99
C ARG A 92 11.62 2.93 7.83
N ASP A 93 12.63 2.37 7.16
CA ASP A 93 13.94 2.01 7.70
C ASP A 93 14.94 3.17 7.53
N GLY A 94 14.55 4.35 8.04
CA GLY A 94 15.28 5.60 7.84
C GLY A 94 14.34 6.78 7.57
N PHE A 95 14.92 7.98 7.51
CA PHE A 95 14.16 9.23 7.39
C PHE A 95 14.73 10.19 6.35
N ASP A 96 15.67 9.74 5.53
CA ASP A 96 16.24 10.55 4.45
C ASP A 96 15.36 10.52 3.18
N GLN A 97 15.86 11.14 2.12
CA GLN A 97 15.18 11.26 0.84
C GLN A 97 15.09 9.96 0.04
N THR A 98 15.75 8.86 0.44
CA THR A 98 15.71 7.62 -0.34
C THR A 98 14.47 6.78 -0.05
N LEU A 99 13.71 7.11 1.00
CA LEU A 99 12.44 6.44 1.37
C LEU A 99 12.62 4.91 1.51
N SER A 100 13.63 4.50 2.27
CA SER A 100 14.01 3.08 2.37
C SER A 100 13.08 2.25 3.25
N ILE A 101 12.90 0.97 2.88
CA ILE A 101 12.24 -0.07 3.67
C ILE A 101 13.14 -1.31 3.73
N ASP A 102 13.20 -1.95 4.90
CA ASP A 102 13.98 -3.17 5.10
C ASP A 102 13.15 -4.41 4.73
N PRO A 103 13.54 -5.19 3.69
CA PRO A 103 12.85 -6.44 3.37
C PRO A 103 13.05 -7.54 4.42
N CYS A 104 14.06 -7.43 5.29
CA CYS A 104 14.36 -8.43 6.32
C CYS A 104 13.53 -8.26 7.60
N GLN A 105 12.79 -7.16 7.74
CA GLN A 105 11.90 -6.91 8.88
C GLN A 105 10.42 -7.06 8.47
N PRO A 106 9.53 -7.39 9.42
CA PRO A 106 8.09 -7.29 9.18
C PRO A 106 7.71 -5.87 8.76
N LEU A 107 7.16 -5.74 7.55
CA LEU A 107 6.63 -4.48 7.06
C LEU A 107 5.50 -3.99 7.97
N ARG A 108 5.51 -2.69 8.30
CA ARG A 108 4.47 -2.03 9.11
C ARG A 108 3.93 -0.85 8.34
N PHE A 109 2.61 -0.75 8.22
CA PHE A 109 1.95 0.28 7.43
C PHE A 109 0.92 1.01 8.31
N LEU A 110 1.15 2.30 8.54
CA LEU A 110 0.18 3.18 9.21
C LEU A 110 -0.84 3.60 8.16
N TYR A 111 -2.13 3.46 8.45
CA TYR A 111 -3.19 3.71 7.48
C TYR A 111 -4.40 4.36 8.12
N GLN A 112 -5.20 5.05 7.31
CA GLN A 112 -6.54 5.47 7.70
C GLN A 112 -7.57 4.39 7.36
N GLY A 113 -8.41 4.05 8.32
CA GLY A 113 -9.56 3.17 8.17
C GLY A 113 -10.83 3.85 8.70
N ALA A 114 -11.99 3.28 8.41
CA ALA A 114 -13.26 3.82 8.90
C ALA A 114 -14.25 2.70 9.22
N ALA A 115 -14.90 2.83 10.38
CA ALA A 115 -16.02 1.98 10.78
C ALA A 115 -17.30 2.58 10.20
N LEU A 116 -17.74 2.09 9.03
CA LEU A 116 -18.97 2.56 8.42
C LEU A 116 -20.16 1.77 8.97
N GLU A 117 -21.21 2.50 9.35
CA GLU A 117 -22.47 1.89 9.79
C GLU A 117 -23.24 1.37 8.59
N LYS A 118 -23.60 0.09 8.60
CA LYS A 118 -24.35 -0.54 7.52
C LYS A 118 -25.66 0.21 7.26
N GLY A 119 -25.88 0.65 6.01
CA GLY A 119 -27.08 1.35 5.58
C GLY A 119 -27.05 2.86 5.80
N ARG A 120 -26.02 3.40 6.46
CA ARG A 120 -25.80 4.84 6.58
C ARG A 120 -24.97 5.34 5.41
N LYS A 121 -25.41 6.46 4.83
CA LYS A 121 -24.61 7.22 3.86
C LYS A 121 -23.77 8.24 4.62
N TYR A 122 -22.51 8.37 4.21
CA TYR A 122 -21.60 9.37 4.71
C TYR A 122 -21.19 10.23 3.52
N ASP A 123 -21.24 11.56 3.67
CA ASP A 123 -20.52 12.43 2.76
C ASP A 123 -19.02 12.21 2.97
N TYR A 124 -18.23 12.27 1.89
CA TYR A 124 -16.81 11.86 1.93
C TYR A 124 -16.01 12.59 3.03
N ILE A 125 -16.27 13.89 3.21
CA ILE A 125 -15.59 14.72 4.21
C ILE A 125 -16.01 14.41 5.66
N GLU A 126 -17.14 13.72 5.85
CA GLU A 126 -17.70 13.36 7.17
C GLU A 126 -17.36 11.92 7.58
N VAL A 127 -16.67 11.17 6.71
CA VAL A 127 -16.26 9.80 7.02
C VAL A 127 -15.36 9.82 8.28
N PRO A 128 -15.69 9.04 9.32
CA PRO A 128 -14.99 9.11 10.60
C PRO A 128 -13.67 8.33 10.57
N TYR A 129 -12.72 8.75 9.73
CA TYR A 129 -11.42 8.10 9.61
C TYR A 129 -10.68 8.05 10.95
N ARG A 130 -10.00 6.94 11.19
CA ARG A 130 -9.09 6.71 12.33
C ARG A 130 -7.83 6.05 11.82
N LEU A 131 -6.72 6.30 12.52
CA LEU A 131 -5.43 5.70 12.18
C LEU A 131 -5.28 4.32 12.85
N GLY A 132 -4.72 3.38 12.12
CA GLY A 132 -4.28 2.09 12.64
C GLY A 132 -2.97 1.65 12.01
N VAL A 133 -2.33 0.63 12.58
CA VAL A 133 -1.10 0.04 12.04
C VAL A 133 -1.35 -1.42 11.75
N ILE A 134 -1.06 -1.84 10.52
CA ILE A 134 -0.97 -3.26 10.16
C ILE A 134 0.50 -3.69 10.13
N THR A 135 0.76 -4.93 10.53
CA THR A 135 2.09 -5.55 10.50
C THR A 135 2.01 -6.82 9.68
N ALA A 136 2.93 -7.02 8.73
CA ALA A 136 3.02 -8.25 7.97
C ALA A 136 3.40 -9.42 8.88
N THR A 137 2.64 -10.53 8.83
CA THR A 137 2.85 -11.70 9.71
C THR A 137 3.27 -12.97 8.96
N ALA A 138 3.35 -12.92 7.63
CA ALA A 138 3.68 -14.07 6.80
C ALA A 138 4.71 -13.68 5.72
N PRO A 139 5.51 -14.64 5.23
CA PRO A 139 6.38 -14.43 4.10
C PRO A 139 5.61 -13.87 2.90
N ASN A 140 6.21 -12.92 2.21
CA ASN A 140 5.65 -12.23 1.05
C ASN A 140 6.76 -11.92 0.03
N ALA A 141 6.37 -11.38 -1.12
CA ALA A 141 7.29 -11.08 -2.21
C ALA A 141 8.41 -10.09 -1.83
N ILE A 142 8.14 -9.15 -0.89
CA ILE A 142 9.15 -8.19 -0.43
C ILE A 142 10.10 -8.86 0.56
N SER A 143 9.59 -9.65 1.51
CA SER A 143 10.47 -10.37 2.45
C SER A 143 11.36 -11.42 1.76
N ALA A 144 10.93 -11.95 0.60
CA ALA A 144 11.75 -12.84 -0.22
C ALA A 144 13.00 -12.16 -0.81
N LEU A 145 13.07 -10.83 -0.79
CA LEU A 145 14.25 -10.05 -1.22
C LEU A 145 15.28 -9.86 -0.10
N CYS A 146 15.00 -10.35 1.12
CA CYS A 146 16.00 -10.37 2.18
C CYS A 146 17.12 -11.35 1.82
N SER A 147 18.25 -10.82 1.34
CA SER A 147 19.50 -11.57 1.21
C SER A 147 20.18 -11.66 2.57
N LYS A 148 20.51 -12.89 3.01
CA LYS A 148 21.34 -13.14 4.19
C LYS A 148 22.75 -12.59 4.02
#